data_AF-A0A9E0V2P1-F1
#
_entry.id   AF-A0A9E0V2P1-F1
#
_cell.length_a   1.000
_cell.length_b   1.000
_cell.length_c   1.000
_cell.angle_alpha   90.00
_cell.angle_beta   90.00
_cell.angle_gamma   90.00
#
_symmetry.space_group_name_H-M   'P 1'
#
loop_
_entity.id
_entity.type
_entity.pdbx_description
1 polymer ?
#
loop_
_entity_poly.entity_id
_entity_poly.type
_entity_poly.pdbx_seq_one_letter_code
_entity_poly.pdbx_strand_id
1 'polypeptide(L)'
;MKSLFILFTTLLLFSSCKQRLSPPAPEKLYEDYRKSVVLVKVEYYYQINFSNGITAFFTQVDNDLVPDLSFDEAKVKANPARSFGTGFFISNDGKIATNRHVSSPSINGTTLLQILKQKYDINKEDVLARKSVVAEKIDKVKDYIVNNASSLSYTDLIDLRIVQLDLDSQMARLDLEEHFYDFDPTTSTIVCKPVSIKIAYDNTFVTNENDYSECVLIKSSSEEEIDLSILQLKNKTTPTTVSTIFTFDDHNQNVKNGVAKNGEEYNIDKPIRINTKVYMIGYNYGTKIGNTTDGLKSQLTQGTVSQESDNVKVLYSIPSLQGSSGSPIIDEWGNLLAVNFAKVSNSQSFNYGVIAKHLKHLLNDN
;
A
#
# COMPACT_ATOMS: atom_id res chain seq x y z
N MET A 1 49.21 49.69 -64.03
CA MET A 1 47.86 49.28 -63.57
C MET A 1 47.80 47.75 -63.56
N LYS A 2 48.05 47.11 -62.42
CA LYS A 2 47.73 45.70 -62.18
C LYS A 2 47.10 45.64 -60.80
N SER A 3 45.78 45.52 -60.77
CA SER A 3 44.99 45.47 -59.54
C SER A 3 45.02 44.05 -58.99
N LEU A 4 45.47 43.94 -57.74
CA LEU A 4 45.56 42.71 -56.96
C LEU A 4 44.21 42.51 -56.28
N PHE A 5 43.40 41.56 -56.76
CA PHE A 5 42.15 41.17 -56.12
C PHE A 5 42.46 40.18 -55.01
N ILE A 6 42.50 40.64 -53.76
CA ILE A 6 42.56 39.79 -52.56
C ILE A 6 41.12 39.44 -52.19
N LEU A 7 40.74 38.19 -52.44
CA LEU A 7 39.46 37.62 -52.02
C LEU A 7 39.56 37.27 -50.52
N PHE A 8 38.97 38.09 -49.66
CA PHE A 8 38.83 37.81 -48.23
C PHE A 8 37.69 36.80 -48.04
N THR A 9 38.00 35.50 -47.99
CA THR A 9 37.06 34.49 -47.48
C THR A 9 37.04 34.57 -45.95
N THR A 10 36.04 35.27 -45.41
CA THR A 10 35.69 35.23 -43.99
C THR A 10 35.04 33.89 -43.68
N LEU A 11 35.85 32.97 -43.14
CA LEU A 11 35.40 31.73 -42.53
C LEU A 11 34.71 32.07 -41.19
N LEU A 12 33.39 32.24 -41.22
CA LEU A 12 32.57 32.33 -40.00
C LEU A 12 32.55 30.95 -39.33
N LEU A 13 33.56 30.71 -38.49
CA LEU A 13 33.52 29.65 -37.48
C LEU A 13 32.43 30.02 -36.47
N PHE A 14 31.22 29.49 -36.67
CA PHE A 14 30.24 29.40 -35.58
C PHE A 14 30.77 28.41 -34.54
N SER A 15 31.74 28.84 -33.73
CA SER A 15 32.00 28.24 -32.44
C SER A 15 30.78 28.50 -31.59
N SER A 16 29.79 27.61 -31.67
CA SER A 16 28.70 27.55 -30.71
C SER A 16 29.35 27.21 -29.37
N CYS A 17 29.74 28.23 -28.61
CA CYS A 17 30.07 28.06 -27.20
C CYS A 17 28.83 27.46 -26.57
N LYS A 18 28.89 26.15 -26.27
CA LYS A 18 27.81 25.44 -25.60
C LYS A 18 27.58 26.15 -24.27
N GLN A 19 26.52 26.94 -24.21
CA GLN A 19 26.23 27.75 -23.04
C GLN A 19 25.66 26.84 -21.96
N ARG A 20 26.15 27.04 -20.73
CA ARG A 20 25.61 26.33 -19.58
C ARG A 20 24.16 26.76 -19.34
N LEU A 21 23.29 25.77 -19.19
CA LEU A 21 21.87 25.95 -18.91
C LEU A 21 21.63 25.94 -17.41
N SER A 22 20.72 26.80 -16.96
CA SER A 22 20.16 26.69 -15.61
C SER A 22 19.11 25.57 -15.57
N PRO A 23 18.91 24.93 -14.40
CA PRO A 23 17.80 24.01 -14.20
C PRO A 23 16.44 24.65 -14.53
N PRO A 24 15.45 23.87 -15.01
CA PRO A 24 14.09 24.35 -15.19
C PRO A 24 13.50 24.99 -13.92
N ALA A 25 12.57 25.94 -14.11
CA ALA A 25 11.80 26.48 -13.00
C ALA A 25 10.89 25.39 -12.38
N PRO A 26 10.62 25.43 -11.06
CA PRO A 26 9.74 24.46 -10.40
C PRO A 26 8.36 24.31 -11.06
N GLU A 27 7.78 25.42 -11.51
CA GLU A 27 6.48 25.45 -12.18
C GLU A 27 6.54 24.70 -13.52
N LYS A 28 7.67 24.80 -14.23
CA LYS A 28 7.88 24.06 -15.47
C LYS A 28 8.00 22.56 -15.22
N LEU A 29 8.75 22.15 -14.18
CA LEU A 29 8.81 20.74 -13.76
C LEU A 29 7.42 20.22 -13.41
N TYR A 30 6.63 20.99 -12.66
CA TYR A 30 5.27 20.60 -12.30
C TYR A 30 4.39 20.44 -13.53
N GLU A 31 4.38 21.38 -14.48
CA GLU A 31 3.59 21.24 -15.71
C GLU A 31 4.03 20.04 -16.56
N ASP A 32 5.33 19.74 -16.60
CA ASP A 32 5.86 18.63 -17.39
C ASP A 32 5.50 17.26 -16.80
N TYR A 33 5.38 17.14 -15.48
CA TYR A 33 5.19 15.86 -14.79
C TYR A 33 3.82 15.67 -14.13
N ARG A 34 3.02 16.72 -13.88
CA ARG A 34 1.73 16.61 -13.18
C ARG A 34 0.76 15.60 -13.80
N LYS A 35 0.75 15.49 -15.14
CA LYS A 35 -0.13 14.56 -15.86
C LYS A 35 0.34 13.11 -15.75
N SER A 36 1.61 12.91 -15.44
CA SER A 36 2.24 11.61 -15.23
C SER A 36 2.00 11.08 -13.82
N VAL A 37 1.49 11.91 -12.91
CA VAL A 37 1.18 11.58 -11.51
C VAL A 37 -0.32 11.41 -11.35
N VAL A 38 -0.72 10.31 -10.73
CA VAL A 38 -2.11 9.87 -10.61
C VAL A 38 -2.49 9.61 -9.16
N LEU A 39 -3.77 9.84 -8.83
CA LEU A 39 -4.34 9.42 -7.57
C LEU A 39 -4.65 7.93 -7.67
N VAL A 40 -4.10 7.12 -6.76
CA VAL A 40 -4.41 5.69 -6.66
C VAL A 40 -5.52 5.52 -5.63
N LYS A 41 -6.61 4.86 -6.01
CA LYS A 41 -7.70 4.41 -5.15
C LYS A 41 -7.61 2.90 -5.03
N VAL A 42 -7.62 2.39 -3.80
CA VAL A 42 -7.69 0.95 -3.53
C VAL A 42 -8.90 0.65 -2.67
N GLU A 43 -9.64 -0.38 -3.08
CA GLU A 43 -10.71 -0.98 -2.31
C GLU A 43 -10.27 -2.36 -1.86
N TYR A 44 -10.43 -2.69 -0.58
CA TYR A 44 -9.87 -3.91 0.00
C TYR A 44 -10.63 -4.37 1.24
N TYR A 45 -10.37 -5.61 1.65
CA TYR A 45 -10.75 -6.18 2.94
C TYR A 45 -9.60 -7.07 3.44
N TYR A 46 -9.68 -7.53 4.68
CA TYR A 46 -8.73 -8.47 5.27
C TYR A 46 -9.39 -9.82 5.47
N GLN A 47 -8.61 -10.87 5.25
CA GLN A 47 -8.96 -12.25 5.55
C GLN A 47 -8.07 -12.74 6.69
N ILE A 48 -8.67 -13.25 7.75
CA ILE A 48 -8.00 -13.97 8.83
C ILE A 48 -8.14 -15.47 8.54
N ASN A 49 -7.03 -16.18 8.49
CA ASN A 49 -7.02 -17.64 8.56
C ASN A 49 -6.58 -18.02 9.97
N PHE A 50 -7.51 -18.46 10.79
CA PHE A 50 -7.22 -18.96 12.13
C PHE A 50 -6.59 -20.35 12.04
N SER A 51 -5.72 -20.69 13.00
CA SER A 51 -5.03 -21.98 13.03
C SER A 51 -5.94 -23.17 13.35
N ASN A 52 -7.16 -22.93 13.84
CA ASN A 52 -8.21 -23.95 13.97
C ASN A 52 -8.96 -24.24 12.65
N GLY A 53 -8.56 -23.60 11.54
CA GLY A 53 -9.16 -23.80 10.22
C GLY A 53 -10.33 -22.88 9.91
N ILE A 54 -10.73 -22.02 10.85
CA ILE A 54 -11.79 -21.03 10.64
C ILE A 54 -11.25 -19.86 9.84
N THR A 55 -12.07 -19.34 8.93
CA THR A 55 -11.77 -18.13 8.15
C THR A 55 -12.76 -17.03 8.50
N ALA A 56 -12.26 -15.83 8.74
CA ALA A 56 -13.08 -14.64 8.96
C ALA A 56 -12.58 -13.45 8.14
N PHE A 57 -13.40 -12.43 8.03
CA PHE A 57 -13.15 -11.26 7.20
C PHE A 57 -13.52 -9.97 7.92
N PHE A 58 -12.80 -8.88 7.63
CA PHE A 58 -13.12 -7.56 8.15
C PHE A 58 -12.59 -6.45 7.23
N THR A 59 -13.09 -5.23 7.37
CA THR A 59 -12.70 -4.07 6.54
C THR A 59 -12.06 -2.94 7.35
N GLN A 60 -12.48 -2.75 8.60
CA GLN A 60 -11.98 -1.69 9.48
C GLN A 60 -11.19 -2.27 10.64
N VAL A 61 -10.09 -1.60 10.98
CA VAL A 61 -9.38 -1.75 12.26
C VAL A 61 -9.47 -0.40 12.93
N ASP A 62 -10.39 -0.24 13.87
CA ASP A 62 -10.35 0.92 14.75
C ASP A 62 -9.19 0.72 15.73
N ASN A 63 -8.35 1.75 15.87
CA ASN A 63 -7.24 1.72 16.81
C ASN A 63 -7.80 1.38 18.20
N ASP A 64 -7.33 0.25 18.75
CA ASP A 64 -7.67 -0.32 20.06
C ASP A 64 -8.98 -1.12 20.17
N LEU A 65 -9.68 -1.38 19.05
CA LEU A 65 -10.90 -2.21 19.05
C LEU A 65 -10.72 -3.51 18.25
N VAL A 66 -11.36 -4.57 18.76
CA VAL A 66 -11.51 -5.83 18.01
C VAL A 66 -12.36 -5.55 16.78
N PRO A 67 -11.89 -5.86 15.56
CA PRO A 67 -12.65 -5.65 14.34
C PRO A 67 -13.93 -6.47 14.37
N ASP A 68 -14.99 -5.92 13.76
CA ASP A 68 -16.20 -6.69 13.53
C ASP A 68 -15.93 -7.76 12.46
N LEU A 69 -15.98 -9.03 12.87
CA LEU A 69 -15.64 -10.16 12.03
C LEU A 69 -16.90 -10.68 11.31
N SER A 70 -16.82 -10.72 9.99
CA SER A 70 -17.78 -11.41 9.13
C SER A 70 -17.24 -12.79 8.78
N PHE A 71 -18.12 -13.81 8.80
CA PHE A 71 -17.83 -15.14 8.25
C PHE A 71 -18.38 -15.30 6.81
N ASP A 72 -18.87 -14.21 6.24
CA ASP A 72 -19.36 -14.13 4.87
C ASP A 72 -18.50 -13.14 4.07
N GLU A 73 -17.74 -13.66 3.12
CA GLU A 73 -16.85 -12.87 2.28
C GLU A 73 -17.62 -11.91 1.36
N ALA A 74 -18.82 -12.29 0.91
CA ALA A 74 -19.62 -11.47 0.02
C ALA A 74 -20.05 -10.15 0.71
N LYS A 75 -20.32 -10.20 2.03
CA LYS A 75 -20.67 -9.00 2.81
C LYS A 75 -19.55 -7.97 2.86
N VAL A 76 -18.30 -8.40 3.07
CA VAL A 76 -17.15 -7.47 3.12
C VAL A 76 -16.76 -6.98 1.73
N LYS A 77 -16.93 -7.81 0.68
CA LYS A 77 -16.72 -7.40 -0.71
C LYS A 77 -17.74 -6.37 -1.18
N ALA A 78 -18.97 -6.42 -0.67
CA ALA A 78 -20.01 -5.44 -0.97
C ALA A 78 -19.75 -4.08 -0.30
N ASN A 79 -18.99 -4.05 0.81
CA ASN A 79 -18.68 -2.85 1.58
C ASN A 79 -17.19 -2.75 1.91
N PRO A 80 -16.29 -2.69 0.92
CA PRO A 80 -14.86 -2.73 1.15
C PRO A 80 -14.36 -1.45 1.81
N ALA A 81 -13.25 -1.57 2.54
CA ALA A 81 -12.49 -0.40 2.97
C ALA A 81 -11.87 0.31 1.76
N ARG A 82 -11.63 1.61 1.90
CA ARG A 82 -11.08 2.45 0.85
C ARG A 82 -9.87 3.21 1.35
N SER A 83 -8.80 3.18 0.58
CA SER A 83 -7.60 4.00 0.81
C SER A 83 -7.20 4.73 -0.45
N PHE A 84 -6.42 5.79 -0.25
CA PHE A 84 -5.89 6.62 -1.32
C PHE A 84 -4.38 6.81 -1.16
N GLY A 85 -3.68 6.85 -2.28
CA GLY A 85 -2.28 7.21 -2.37
C GLY A 85 -1.97 7.86 -3.70
N THR A 86 -0.68 8.02 -3.97
CA THR A 86 -0.18 8.56 -5.23
C THR A 86 0.54 7.46 -6.01
N GLY A 87 0.53 7.57 -7.33
CA GLY A 87 1.39 6.78 -8.20
C GLY A 87 1.82 7.61 -9.40
N PHE A 88 2.77 7.09 -10.19
CA PHE A 88 3.24 7.79 -11.38
C PHE A 88 3.64 6.84 -12.51
N PHE A 89 3.41 7.27 -13.75
CA PHE A 89 3.72 6.48 -14.94
C PHE A 89 5.24 6.35 -15.14
N ILE A 90 5.65 5.11 -15.43
CA ILE A 90 7.05 4.70 -15.64
C ILE A 90 7.26 3.96 -16.98
N SER A 91 6.21 3.86 -17.80
CA SER A 91 6.26 3.19 -19.11
C SER A 91 5.10 3.62 -20.00
N ASN A 92 5.22 3.39 -21.31
CA ASN A 92 4.17 3.66 -22.29
C ASN A 92 3.01 2.64 -22.25
N ASP A 93 3.26 1.44 -21.71
CA ASP A 93 2.24 0.38 -21.62
C ASP A 93 1.44 0.44 -20.32
N GLY A 94 1.36 1.62 -19.69
CA GLY A 94 0.48 1.87 -18.55
C GLY A 94 1.01 1.39 -17.21
N LYS A 95 2.31 1.05 -17.06
CA LYS A 95 2.88 0.73 -15.73
C LYS A 95 3.03 1.98 -14.88
N ILE A 96 2.64 1.84 -13.62
CA ILE A 96 2.57 2.90 -12.61
C ILE A 96 3.32 2.43 -11.37
N ALA A 97 4.29 3.21 -10.92
CA ALA A 97 4.99 2.97 -9.66
C ALA A 97 4.20 3.58 -8.50
N THR A 98 4.21 2.88 -7.37
CA THR A 98 3.62 3.34 -6.11
C THR A 98 4.25 2.58 -4.94
N ASN A 99 3.79 2.85 -3.73
CA ASN A 99 4.16 2.09 -2.55
C ASN A 99 3.40 0.77 -2.43
N ARG A 100 4.01 -0.25 -1.82
CA ARG A 100 3.33 -1.52 -1.56
C ARG A 100 2.16 -1.34 -0.60
N HIS A 101 2.32 -0.57 0.48
CA HIS A 101 1.20 -0.26 1.39
C HIS A 101 0.07 0.58 0.76
N VAL A 102 0.30 1.26 -0.37
CA VAL A 102 -0.77 1.94 -1.12
C VAL A 102 -1.60 0.90 -1.85
N SER A 103 -0.95 -0.04 -2.57
CA SER A 103 -1.64 -1.09 -3.33
C SER A 103 -2.23 -2.21 -2.47
N SER A 104 -1.64 -2.46 -1.30
CA SER A 104 -2.03 -3.49 -0.34
C SER A 104 -1.76 -2.97 1.07
N PRO A 105 -2.72 -2.24 1.67
CA PRO A 105 -2.57 -1.67 3.00
C PRO A 105 -2.16 -2.71 4.05
N SER A 106 -1.12 -2.38 4.80
CA SER A 106 -0.56 -3.22 5.87
C SER A 106 -1.20 -2.89 7.20
N ILE A 107 -1.39 -3.90 8.04
CA ILE A 107 -1.79 -3.75 9.44
C ILE A 107 -0.81 -4.48 10.35
N ASN A 108 -0.80 -4.11 11.63
CA ASN A 108 -0.10 -4.89 12.64
C ASN A 108 -0.90 -6.16 12.98
N GLY A 109 -0.77 -7.18 12.13
CA GLY A 109 -1.51 -8.43 12.25
C GLY A 109 -1.20 -9.19 13.54
N THR A 110 0.06 -9.15 14.00
CA THR A 110 0.48 -9.81 15.24
C THR A 110 -0.24 -9.25 16.46
N THR A 111 -0.24 -7.93 16.63
CA THR A 111 -0.95 -7.29 17.74
C THR A 111 -2.45 -7.54 17.66
N LEU A 112 -3.04 -7.49 16.46
CA LEU A 112 -4.47 -7.77 16.28
C LEU A 112 -4.84 -9.22 16.65
N LEU A 113 -4.05 -10.20 16.22
CA LEU A 113 -4.27 -11.62 16.58
C LEU A 113 -4.13 -11.86 18.09
N GLN A 114 -3.22 -11.15 18.76
CA GLN A 114 -3.07 -11.21 20.23
C GLN A 114 -4.31 -10.65 20.95
N ILE A 115 -4.82 -9.50 20.50
CA ILE A 115 -6.05 -8.91 21.06
C ILE A 115 -7.25 -9.85 20.85
N LEU A 116 -7.38 -10.44 19.65
CA LEU A 116 -8.40 -11.44 19.37
C LEU A 116 -8.27 -12.66 20.28
N LYS A 117 -7.04 -13.15 20.50
CA LYS A 117 -6.77 -14.32 21.35
C LYS A 117 -7.21 -14.06 22.79
N GLN A 118 -6.84 -12.92 23.37
CA GLN A 118 -7.27 -12.54 24.72
C GLN A 118 -8.79 -12.55 24.88
N LYS A 119 -9.52 -12.01 23.90
CA LYS A 119 -10.99 -12.02 23.91
C LYS A 119 -11.56 -13.43 23.77
N TYR A 120 -10.99 -14.24 22.89
CA TYR A 120 -11.48 -15.60 22.64
C TYR A 120 -11.18 -16.53 23.83
N ASP A 121 -10.07 -16.34 24.54
CA ASP A 121 -9.74 -17.11 25.74
C ASP A 121 -10.77 -16.89 26.86
N ILE A 122 -11.23 -15.65 27.07
CA ILE A 122 -12.30 -15.34 28.03
C ILE A 122 -13.59 -16.12 27.68
N ASN A 123 -13.96 -16.14 26.40
CA ASN A 123 -15.14 -16.89 25.96
C ASN A 123 -14.93 -18.41 26.07
N LYS A 124 -13.71 -18.89 25.80
CA LYS A 124 -13.35 -20.31 25.95
C LYS A 124 -13.48 -20.75 27.41
N GLU A 125 -13.03 -19.94 28.37
CA GLU A 125 -13.17 -20.23 29.80
C GLU A 125 -14.65 -20.38 30.22
N ASP A 126 -15.53 -19.50 29.72
CA ASP A 126 -16.98 -19.62 29.95
C ASP A 126 -17.56 -20.91 29.35
N VAL A 127 -17.17 -21.26 28.12
CA VAL A 127 -17.57 -22.54 27.49
C VAL A 127 -17.09 -23.73 28.33
N LEU A 128 -15.85 -23.73 28.81
CA LEU A 128 -15.30 -24.80 29.64
C LEU A 128 -16.07 -24.95 30.96
N ALA A 129 -16.48 -23.84 31.59
CA ALA A 129 -17.32 -23.85 32.78
C ALA A 129 -18.70 -24.48 32.48
N ARG A 130 -19.33 -24.10 31.35
CA ARG A 130 -20.60 -24.71 30.90
C ARG A 130 -20.45 -26.21 30.60
N LYS A 131 -19.35 -26.63 29.96
CA LYS A 131 -19.06 -28.05 29.70
C LYS A 131 -18.95 -28.85 31.00
N SER A 132 -18.25 -28.33 31.99
CA SER A 132 -18.13 -28.98 33.32
C SER A 132 -19.50 -29.26 33.95
N VAL A 133 -20.42 -28.29 33.88
CA VAL A 133 -21.79 -28.45 34.40
C VAL A 133 -22.58 -29.51 33.63
N VAL A 134 -22.47 -29.55 32.29
CA VAL A 134 -23.16 -30.57 31.48
C VAL A 134 -22.57 -31.96 31.74
N ALA A 135 -21.25 -32.07 31.86
CA ALA A 135 -20.57 -33.33 32.20
C ALA A 135 -21.07 -33.90 33.53
N GLU A 136 -21.15 -33.06 34.58
CA GLU A 136 -21.68 -33.48 35.89
C GLU A 136 -23.14 -33.98 35.79
N LYS A 137 -23.98 -33.34 34.97
CA LYS A 137 -25.36 -33.78 34.74
C LYS A 137 -25.42 -35.14 34.03
N ILE A 138 -24.58 -35.34 33.01
CA ILE A 138 -24.47 -36.61 32.30
C ILE A 138 -24.09 -37.72 33.27
N ASP A 139 -23.07 -37.49 34.10
CA ASP A 139 -22.60 -38.48 35.07
C ASP A 139 -23.68 -38.81 36.11
N LYS A 140 -24.39 -37.80 36.63
CA LYS A 140 -25.54 -38.04 37.54
C LYS A 140 -26.63 -38.90 36.91
N VAL A 141 -26.99 -38.67 35.64
CA VAL A 141 -27.99 -39.48 34.94
C VAL A 141 -27.49 -40.92 34.74
N LYS A 142 -26.23 -41.08 34.33
CA LYS A 142 -25.60 -42.41 34.17
C LYS A 142 -25.58 -43.17 35.49
N ASP A 143 -25.12 -42.54 36.56
CA ASP A 143 -25.04 -43.13 37.90
C ASP A 143 -26.43 -43.51 38.42
N TYR A 144 -27.44 -42.67 38.19
CA TYR A 144 -28.81 -42.98 38.58
C TYR A 144 -29.35 -44.22 37.85
N ILE A 145 -29.16 -44.30 36.53
CA ILE A 145 -29.56 -45.47 35.72
C ILE A 145 -28.87 -46.74 36.23
N VAL A 146 -27.54 -46.68 36.46
CA VAL A 146 -26.75 -47.84 36.89
C VAL A 146 -27.18 -48.31 38.28
N ASN A 147 -27.32 -47.40 39.23
CA ASN A 147 -27.63 -47.74 40.63
C ASN A 147 -29.10 -48.16 40.85
N ASN A 148 -30.02 -47.81 39.94
CA ASN A 148 -31.44 -48.12 40.04
C ASN A 148 -31.95 -49.08 38.94
N ALA A 149 -31.04 -49.77 38.24
CA ALA A 149 -31.37 -50.57 37.06
C ALA A 149 -32.46 -51.63 37.30
N SER A 150 -32.55 -52.19 38.52
CA SER A 150 -33.53 -53.21 38.90
C SER A 150 -34.88 -52.65 39.34
N SER A 151 -34.97 -51.37 39.68
CA SER A 151 -36.19 -50.72 40.20
C SER A 151 -36.85 -49.78 39.19
N LEU A 152 -36.16 -49.40 38.11
CA LEU A 152 -36.70 -48.53 37.07
C LEU A 152 -37.71 -49.26 36.19
N SER A 153 -38.83 -48.59 35.88
CA SER A 153 -39.74 -49.08 34.83
C SER A 153 -39.12 -48.90 33.45
N TYR A 154 -39.64 -49.63 32.45
CA TYR A 154 -39.21 -49.45 31.07
C TYR A 154 -39.40 -48.00 30.58
N THR A 155 -40.50 -47.36 30.97
CA THR A 155 -40.78 -45.97 30.59
C THR A 155 -39.78 -45.01 31.22
N ASP A 156 -39.50 -45.13 32.52
CA ASP A 156 -38.53 -44.26 33.21
C ASP A 156 -37.12 -44.39 32.60
N LEU A 157 -36.73 -45.60 32.22
CA LEU A 157 -35.44 -45.84 31.57
C LEU A 157 -35.37 -45.14 30.21
N ILE A 158 -36.44 -45.17 29.42
CA ILE A 158 -36.50 -44.45 28.12
C ILE A 158 -36.42 -42.94 28.35
N ASP A 159 -37.15 -42.40 29.30
CA ASP A 159 -37.14 -40.96 29.61
C ASP A 159 -35.74 -40.50 30.03
N LEU A 160 -35.05 -41.27 30.89
CA LEU A 160 -33.67 -40.98 31.29
C LEU A 160 -32.68 -41.05 30.12
N ARG A 161 -32.88 -41.98 29.18
CA ARG A 161 -32.06 -42.07 27.97
C ARG A 161 -32.29 -40.89 27.03
N ILE A 162 -33.51 -40.38 26.93
CA ILE A 162 -33.81 -39.15 26.18
C ILE A 162 -33.10 -37.95 26.82
N VAL A 163 -33.14 -37.83 28.15
CA VAL A 163 -32.40 -36.78 28.87
C VAL A 163 -30.90 -36.89 28.61
N GLN A 164 -30.35 -38.11 28.65
CA GLN A 164 -28.93 -38.33 28.34
C GLN A 164 -28.59 -37.88 26.91
N LEU A 165 -29.40 -38.24 25.91
CA LEU A 165 -29.20 -37.84 24.52
C LEU A 165 -29.25 -36.31 24.33
N ASP A 166 -30.16 -35.62 25.03
CA ASP A 166 -30.21 -34.16 25.00
C ASP A 166 -28.95 -33.53 25.60
N LEU A 167 -28.47 -34.03 26.75
CA LEU A 167 -27.23 -33.57 27.37
C LEU A 167 -26.00 -33.85 26.48
N ASP A 168 -25.93 -35.02 25.85
CA ASP A 168 -24.86 -35.35 24.90
C ASP A 168 -24.90 -34.40 23.68
N SER A 169 -26.10 -34.05 23.19
CA SER A 169 -26.25 -33.03 22.14
C SER A 169 -25.84 -31.63 22.61
N GLN A 170 -26.10 -31.26 23.87
CA GLN A 170 -25.63 -30.01 24.44
C GLN A 170 -24.10 -29.98 24.54
N MET A 171 -23.48 -31.08 24.98
CA MET A 171 -22.02 -31.20 25.04
C MET A 171 -21.40 -31.04 23.65
N ALA A 172 -21.93 -31.71 22.63
CA ALA A 172 -21.43 -31.61 21.26
C ALA A 172 -21.50 -30.17 20.71
N ARG A 173 -22.52 -29.38 21.09
CA ARG A 173 -22.60 -27.95 20.72
C ARG A 173 -21.53 -27.13 21.42
N LEU A 174 -21.27 -27.40 22.71
CA LEU A 174 -20.22 -26.74 23.45
C LEU A 174 -18.82 -27.11 22.96
N ASP A 175 -18.62 -28.34 22.47
CA ASP A 175 -17.36 -28.75 21.82
C ASP A 175 -17.09 -27.93 20.56
N LEU A 176 -18.12 -27.69 19.73
CA LEU A 176 -18.01 -26.83 18.54
C LEU A 176 -17.74 -25.36 18.93
N GLU A 177 -18.39 -24.88 19.99
CA GLU A 177 -18.18 -23.52 20.51
C GLU A 177 -16.77 -23.35 21.08
N GLU A 178 -16.24 -24.33 21.81
CA GLU A 178 -14.86 -24.34 22.29
C GLU A 178 -13.87 -24.30 21.13
N HIS A 179 -14.06 -25.18 20.14
CA HIS A 179 -13.20 -25.23 18.95
C HIS A 179 -13.17 -23.89 18.20
N PHE A 180 -14.31 -23.20 18.14
CA PHE A 180 -14.39 -21.86 17.54
C PHE A 180 -13.48 -20.85 18.22
N TYR A 181 -13.40 -20.88 19.56
CA TYR A 181 -12.54 -19.98 20.32
C TYR A 181 -11.07 -20.43 20.41
N ASP A 182 -10.81 -21.72 20.17
CA ASP A 182 -9.48 -22.32 20.34
C ASP A 182 -8.58 -22.13 19.13
N PHE A 183 -7.97 -20.95 19.00
CA PHE A 183 -6.92 -20.70 18.00
C PHE A 183 -5.60 -20.26 18.64
N ASP A 184 -4.51 -20.48 17.91
CA ASP A 184 -3.17 -19.99 18.20
C ASP A 184 -2.82 -18.77 17.32
N PRO A 185 -2.57 -17.59 17.91
CA PRO A 185 -2.27 -16.38 17.15
C PRO A 185 -0.93 -16.43 16.41
N THR A 186 0.01 -17.30 16.80
CA THR A 186 1.36 -17.36 16.19
C THR A 186 1.37 -18.10 14.85
N THR A 187 0.39 -18.98 14.64
CA THR A 187 0.21 -19.78 13.43
C THR A 187 -0.98 -19.31 12.58
N SER A 188 -1.75 -18.34 13.09
CA SER A 188 -2.81 -17.65 12.35
C SER A 188 -2.25 -16.55 11.46
N THR A 189 -2.91 -16.24 10.34
CA THR A 189 -2.44 -15.25 9.37
C THR A 189 -3.51 -14.22 9.03
N ILE A 190 -3.09 -13.00 8.73
CA ILE A 190 -3.98 -11.97 8.17
C ILE A 190 -3.44 -11.53 6.82
N VAL A 191 -4.31 -11.54 5.81
CA VAL A 191 -3.96 -11.21 4.42
C VAL A 191 -4.87 -10.09 3.93
N CYS A 192 -4.28 -9.03 3.38
CA CYS A 192 -5.01 -8.00 2.66
C CYS A 192 -5.47 -8.53 1.29
N LYS A 193 -6.74 -8.36 0.97
CA LYS A 193 -7.37 -8.78 -0.28
C LYS A 193 -7.85 -7.55 -1.05
N PRO A 194 -7.16 -7.15 -2.13
CA PRO A 194 -7.64 -6.06 -2.97
C PRO A 194 -8.90 -6.50 -3.73
N VAL A 195 -9.94 -5.67 -3.68
CA VAL A 195 -11.19 -5.79 -4.45
C VAL A 195 -11.04 -5.07 -5.78
N SER A 196 -10.56 -3.82 -5.73
CA SER A 196 -10.32 -3.02 -6.94
C SER A 196 -9.15 -2.07 -6.72
N ILE A 197 -8.35 -1.88 -7.76
CA ILE A 197 -7.29 -0.87 -7.82
C ILE A 197 -7.60 0.01 -9.01
N LYS A 198 -7.74 1.30 -8.77
CA LYS A 198 -8.10 2.27 -9.81
C LYS A 198 -7.27 3.54 -9.69
N ILE A 199 -7.20 4.31 -10.78
CA ILE A 199 -6.53 5.61 -10.78
C ILE A 199 -7.42 6.71 -11.31
N ALA A 200 -7.21 7.93 -10.82
CA ALA A 200 -7.77 9.15 -11.39
C ALA A 200 -6.63 10.06 -11.86
N TYR A 201 -6.83 10.70 -13.01
CA TYR A 201 -5.85 11.59 -13.61
C TYR A 201 -5.99 13.01 -13.04
N ASP A 202 -4.90 13.77 -13.15
CA ASP A 202 -4.93 15.20 -12.91
C ASP A 202 -6.00 15.86 -13.82
N ASN A 203 -6.72 16.82 -13.26
CA ASN A 203 -7.85 17.54 -13.84
C ASN A 203 -9.13 16.73 -14.08
N THR A 204 -9.26 15.54 -13.48
CA THR A 204 -10.49 14.72 -13.56
C THR A 204 -11.51 15.15 -12.50
N PHE A 205 -12.77 15.30 -12.87
CA PHE A 205 -13.87 15.50 -11.90
C PHE A 205 -14.36 14.14 -11.41
N VAL A 206 -13.91 13.75 -10.22
CA VAL A 206 -14.25 12.45 -9.64
C VAL A 206 -15.61 12.53 -8.95
N THR A 207 -16.66 12.18 -9.67
CA THR A 207 -18.05 12.21 -9.21
C THR A 207 -18.64 10.81 -9.04
N ASN A 208 -18.13 9.83 -9.78
CA ASN A 208 -18.61 8.44 -9.77
C ASN A 208 -17.48 7.45 -10.14
N GLU A 209 -17.78 6.15 -10.10
CA GLU A 209 -16.78 5.09 -10.33
C GLU A 209 -16.24 5.03 -11.76
N ASN A 210 -16.94 5.57 -12.76
CA ASN A 210 -16.51 5.58 -14.16
C ASN A 210 -15.45 6.67 -14.45
N ASP A 211 -15.27 7.62 -13.53
CA ASP A 211 -14.25 8.66 -13.65
C ASP A 211 -12.83 8.12 -13.34
N TYR A 212 -12.74 6.86 -12.92
CA TYR A 212 -11.49 6.16 -12.66
C TYR A 212 -11.13 5.16 -13.77
N SER A 213 -9.83 4.98 -14.00
CA SER A 213 -9.31 3.91 -14.85
C SER A 213 -8.84 2.72 -14.01
N GLU A 214 -9.17 1.51 -14.45
CA GLU A 214 -8.84 0.30 -13.71
C GLU A 214 -7.39 -0.16 -13.91
N CYS A 215 -6.78 -0.60 -12.81
CA CYS A 215 -5.45 -1.16 -12.77
C CYS A 215 -5.46 -2.59 -12.22
N VAL A 216 -4.36 -3.30 -12.46
CA VAL A 216 -4.01 -4.54 -11.77
C VAL A 216 -2.66 -4.37 -11.08
N LEU A 217 -2.48 -5.04 -9.95
CA LEU A 217 -1.17 -5.18 -9.31
C LEU A 217 -0.35 -6.19 -10.12
N ILE A 218 0.78 -5.76 -10.68
CA ILE A 218 1.67 -6.63 -11.46
C ILE A 218 2.78 -7.19 -10.60
N LYS A 219 3.32 -6.36 -9.69
CA LYS A 219 4.46 -6.73 -8.87
C LYS A 219 4.54 -5.93 -7.58
N SER A 220 5.01 -6.58 -6.52
CA SER A 220 5.37 -5.94 -5.25
C SER A 220 6.73 -6.46 -4.81
N SER A 221 7.52 -5.61 -4.17
CA SER A 221 8.74 -6.06 -3.50
C SER A 221 8.40 -7.07 -2.39
N SER A 222 9.19 -8.13 -2.28
CA SER A 222 9.14 -9.09 -1.16
C SER A 222 9.95 -8.63 0.05
N GLU A 223 10.86 -7.66 -0.13
CA GLU A 223 11.70 -7.14 0.96
C GLU A 223 10.90 -6.17 1.82
N GLU A 224 10.91 -6.36 3.14
CA GLU A 224 10.12 -5.55 4.07
C GLU A 224 10.50 -4.07 3.99
N GLU A 225 11.79 -3.76 3.89
CA GLU A 225 12.33 -2.40 3.88
C GLU A 225 12.08 -1.64 2.56
N ILE A 226 11.84 -2.37 1.47
CA ILE A 226 11.55 -1.82 0.14
C ILE A 226 10.04 -1.84 -0.07
N ASP A 227 9.39 -0.75 0.31
CA ASP A 227 7.95 -0.60 0.16
C ASP A 227 7.57 -0.08 -1.24
N LEU A 228 7.73 -0.92 -2.26
CA LEU A 228 7.44 -0.57 -3.67
C LEU A 228 6.50 -1.57 -4.34
N SER A 229 5.67 -1.08 -5.23
CA SER A 229 4.79 -1.87 -6.09
C SER A 229 4.60 -1.24 -7.46
N ILE A 230 4.30 -2.10 -8.44
CA ILE A 230 4.04 -1.73 -9.82
C ILE A 230 2.61 -2.16 -10.15
N LEU A 231 1.80 -1.18 -10.47
CA LEU A 231 0.47 -1.35 -11.05
C LEU A 231 0.57 -1.26 -12.56
N GLN A 232 -0.44 -1.77 -13.28
CA GLN A 232 -0.59 -1.52 -14.70
C GLN A 232 -2.06 -1.30 -15.06
N LEU A 233 -2.31 -0.32 -15.92
CA LEU A 233 -3.65 -0.11 -16.49
C LEU A 233 -4.11 -1.37 -17.23
N LYS A 234 -5.39 -1.75 -17.07
CA LYS A 234 -5.94 -2.94 -17.74
C LYS A 234 -5.88 -2.85 -19.27
N ASN A 235 -5.96 -1.64 -19.83
CA ASN A 235 -5.82 -1.40 -21.27
C ASN A 235 -4.35 -1.39 -21.76
N LYS A 236 -3.38 -1.55 -20.85
CA LYS A 236 -1.93 -1.54 -21.12
C LYS A 236 -1.46 -0.36 -21.97
N THR A 237 -2.06 0.81 -21.78
CA THR A 237 -1.75 2.00 -22.57
C THR A 237 -1.73 3.23 -21.66
N THR A 238 -0.58 3.90 -21.58
CA THR A 238 -0.47 5.21 -20.95
C THR A 238 -1.19 6.24 -21.82
N PRO A 239 -2.12 7.06 -21.28
CA PRO A 239 -2.86 8.03 -22.08
C PRO A 239 -1.95 9.02 -22.81
N THR A 240 -2.33 9.43 -24.01
CA THR A 240 -1.59 10.42 -24.82
C THR A 240 -1.52 11.80 -24.18
N THR A 241 -2.39 12.08 -23.20
CA THR A 241 -2.33 13.29 -22.37
C THR A 241 -1.10 13.33 -21.45
N VAL A 242 -0.49 12.18 -21.17
CA VAL A 242 0.76 12.03 -20.43
C VAL A 242 1.93 12.24 -21.40
N SER A 243 2.46 13.46 -21.46
CA SER A 243 3.54 13.83 -22.39
C SER A 243 4.93 13.40 -21.92
N THR A 244 5.09 13.17 -20.61
CA THR A 244 6.36 12.85 -19.97
C THR A 244 6.18 11.61 -19.12
N ILE A 245 7.15 10.71 -19.11
CA ILE A 245 7.13 9.51 -18.26
C ILE A 245 8.38 9.55 -17.40
N PHE A 246 8.27 9.10 -16.16
CA PHE A 246 9.43 9.01 -15.30
C PHE A 246 10.35 7.89 -15.79
N THR A 247 11.61 8.23 -16.06
CA THR A 247 12.67 7.29 -16.44
C THR A 247 13.74 7.24 -15.35
N PHE A 248 14.75 6.40 -15.55
CA PHE A 248 15.92 6.29 -14.68
C PHE A 248 17.16 6.96 -15.29
N ASP A 249 16.94 7.80 -16.30
CA ASP A 249 18.00 8.46 -17.07
C ASP A 249 18.34 9.84 -16.49
N ASP A 250 19.48 10.39 -16.92
CA ASP A 250 19.87 11.77 -16.58
C ASP A 250 19.17 12.79 -17.50
N HIS A 251 18.39 13.66 -16.88
CA HIS A 251 17.65 14.77 -17.47
C HIS A 251 18.41 16.11 -17.43
N ASN A 252 19.62 16.14 -16.85
CA ASN A 252 20.49 17.31 -16.88
C ASN A 252 20.97 17.61 -18.31
N GLN A 253 20.43 18.68 -18.90
CA GLN A 253 20.80 19.06 -20.27
C GLN A 253 22.27 19.47 -20.40
N ASN A 254 22.92 19.90 -19.32
CA ASN A 254 24.35 20.21 -19.36
C ASN A 254 25.21 18.97 -19.59
N VAL A 255 24.76 17.78 -19.15
CA VAL A 255 25.46 16.51 -19.41
C VAL A 255 25.34 16.18 -20.90
N LYS A 256 24.13 16.26 -21.47
CA LYS A 256 23.88 16.06 -22.90
C LYS A 256 24.66 17.05 -23.77
N ASN A 257 24.78 18.29 -23.31
CA ASN A 257 25.54 19.32 -24.00
C ASN A 257 27.06 19.18 -23.78
N GLY A 258 27.53 18.34 -22.84
CA GLY A 258 28.96 18.18 -22.55
C GLY A 258 29.59 19.39 -21.85
N VAL A 259 28.78 20.12 -21.06
CA VAL A 259 29.19 21.32 -20.28
C VAL A 259 28.92 21.16 -18.78
N ALA A 260 28.42 20.01 -18.36
CA ALA A 260 28.26 19.65 -16.95
C ALA A 260 29.62 19.55 -16.26
N LYS A 261 29.70 20.01 -15.02
CA LYS A 261 30.90 19.82 -14.19
C LYS A 261 30.95 18.39 -13.65
N ASN A 262 32.15 17.96 -13.25
CA ASN A 262 32.34 16.67 -12.59
C ASN A 262 31.40 16.55 -11.39
N GLY A 263 30.59 15.49 -11.40
CA GLY A 263 29.64 15.19 -10.33
C GLY A 263 28.27 15.88 -10.45
N GLU A 264 27.97 16.53 -11.58
CA GLU A 264 26.61 17.02 -11.91
C GLU A 264 25.77 16.02 -12.71
N GLU A 265 26.39 14.91 -13.15
CA GLU A 265 25.70 13.78 -13.76
C GLU A 265 24.91 13.01 -12.71
N TYR A 266 23.62 12.80 -12.98
CA TYR A 266 22.77 11.94 -12.18
C TYR A 266 23.10 10.47 -12.47
N ASN A 267 23.35 9.73 -11.39
CA ASN A 267 23.59 8.30 -11.45
C ASN A 267 22.79 7.62 -10.34
N ILE A 268 21.83 6.80 -10.75
CA ILE A 268 20.91 6.09 -9.86
C ILE A 268 21.61 5.13 -8.86
N ASP A 269 22.83 4.70 -9.15
CA ASP A 269 23.63 3.82 -8.29
C ASP A 269 24.47 4.58 -7.26
N LYS A 270 24.53 5.92 -7.33
CA LYS A 270 25.27 6.74 -6.37
C LYS A 270 24.35 7.27 -5.27
N PRO A 271 24.88 7.48 -4.05
CA PRO A 271 24.12 8.11 -2.97
C PRO A 271 23.63 9.51 -3.36
N ILE A 272 22.44 9.85 -2.88
CA ILE A 272 21.87 11.18 -3.06
C ILE A 272 22.53 12.13 -2.07
N ARG A 273 23.12 13.22 -2.59
CA ARG A 273 23.92 14.16 -1.79
C ARG A 273 23.06 15.00 -0.86
N ILE A 274 23.58 15.28 0.33
CA ILE A 274 23.01 16.28 1.25
C ILE A 274 22.87 17.62 0.54
N ASN A 275 21.81 18.35 0.87
CA ASN A 275 21.48 19.65 0.30
C ASN A 275 21.06 19.64 -1.18
N THR A 276 20.91 18.45 -1.79
CA THR A 276 20.24 18.33 -3.10
C THR A 276 18.82 18.86 -2.97
N LYS A 277 18.44 19.81 -3.83
CA LYS A 277 17.08 20.35 -3.88
C LYS A 277 16.16 19.30 -4.47
N VAL A 278 15.04 19.06 -3.80
CA VAL A 278 14.09 18.02 -4.18
C VAL A 278 12.67 18.55 -4.23
N TYR A 279 11.89 17.96 -5.14
CA TYR A 279 10.50 18.29 -5.39
C TYR A 279 9.67 17.02 -5.32
N MET A 280 8.46 17.14 -4.78
CA MET A 280 7.47 16.08 -4.72
C MET A 280 6.20 16.56 -5.41
N ILE A 281 5.70 15.74 -6.32
CA ILE A 281 4.41 15.95 -7.00
C ILE A 281 3.48 14.82 -6.56
N GLY A 282 2.34 15.13 -5.96
CA GLY A 282 1.42 14.09 -5.49
C GLY A 282 0.07 14.60 -5.02
N TYR A 283 -0.79 13.69 -4.58
CA TYR A 283 -2.14 14.00 -4.11
C TYR A 283 -2.20 13.96 -2.58
N ASN A 284 -1.72 15.04 -1.97
CA ASN A 284 -1.82 15.25 -0.53
C ASN A 284 -3.31 15.24 -0.12
N TYR A 285 -3.65 14.48 0.92
CA TYR A 285 -5.00 14.20 1.42
C TYR A 285 -5.99 13.63 0.38
N GLY A 286 -5.50 13.03 -0.71
CA GLY A 286 -6.35 12.41 -1.73
C GLY A 286 -7.42 13.37 -2.25
N THR A 287 -8.70 12.96 -2.23
CA THR A 287 -9.82 13.78 -2.70
C THR A 287 -10.18 14.95 -1.78
N LYS A 288 -9.74 14.97 -0.51
CA LYS A 288 -10.11 16.04 0.44
C LYS A 288 -9.43 17.38 0.12
N ILE A 289 -8.21 17.36 -0.41
CA ILE A 289 -7.49 18.57 -0.86
C ILE A 289 -7.30 18.58 -2.37
N GLY A 290 -7.18 17.41 -3.00
CA GLY A 290 -7.02 17.32 -4.44
C GLY A 290 -8.24 17.81 -5.21
N ASN A 291 -9.46 17.72 -4.66
CA ASN A 291 -10.65 18.13 -5.39
C ASN A 291 -10.85 19.65 -5.33
N THR A 292 -10.64 20.32 -6.45
CA THR A 292 -10.89 21.76 -6.60
C THR A 292 -12.14 22.00 -7.47
N THR A 293 -12.55 23.26 -7.61
CA THR A 293 -13.61 23.63 -8.57
C THR A 293 -13.27 23.27 -10.01
N ASP A 294 -11.98 23.06 -10.31
CA ASP A 294 -11.47 22.70 -11.64
C ASP A 294 -11.15 21.20 -11.76
N GLY A 295 -11.60 20.39 -10.79
CA GLY A 295 -11.34 18.95 -10.72
C GLY A 295 -10.14 18.59 -9.85
N LEU A 296 -9.67 17.35 -9.96
CA LEU A 296 -8.58 16.83 -9.13
C LEU A 296 -7.24 17.51 -9.52
N LYS A 297 -6.49 18.06 -8.56
CA LYS A 297 -5.19 18.69 -8.77
C LYS A 297 -4.13 18.04 -7.89
N SER A 298 -3.01 17.65 -8.49
CA SER A 298 -1.80 17.29 -7.74
C SER A 298 -1.15 18.55 -7.13
N GLN A 299 -0.39 18.40 -6.04
CA GLN A 299 0.36 19.48 -5.41
C GLN A 299 1.85 19.33 -5.68
N LEU A 300 2.55 20.45 -5.94
CA LEU A 300 4.00 20.54 -5.91
C LEU A 300 4.45 20.99 -4.52
N THR A 301 5.38 20.26 -3.92
CA THR A 301 6.07 20.64 -2.67
C THR A 301 7.58 20.50 -2.87
N GLN A 302 8.38 21.20 -2.07
CA GLN A 302 9.83 21.22 -2.22
C GLN A 302 10.55 21.18 -0.87
N GLY A 303 11.82 20.79 -0.90
CA GLY A 303 12.69 20.70 0.25
C GLY A 303 14.12 20.39 -0.18
N THR A 304 14.91 19.89 0.77
CA THR A 304 16.29 19.48 0.55
C THR A 304 16.58 18.13 1.20
N VAL A 305 17.48 17.38 0.59
CA VAL A 305 18.02 16.15 1.17
C VAL A 305 18.74 16.51 2.47
N SER A 306 18.28 15.93 3.57
CA SER A 306 18.69 16.29 4.93
C SER A 306 19.79 15.38 5.48
N GLN A 307 19.94 14.21 4.87
CA GLN A 307 20.98 13.22 5.18
C GLN A 307 21.36 12.50 3.89
N GLU A 308 22.62 12.07 3.78
CA GLU A 308 23.04 11.18 2.71
C GLU A 308 22.16 9.93 2.73
N SER A 309 21.65 9.52 1.57
CA SER A 309 20.78 8.35 1.47
C SER A 309 21.53 7.10 1.94
N ASP A 310 20.86 6.26 2.73
CA ASP A 310 21.31 4.88 2.84
C ASP A 310 20.97 4.14 1.52
N ASN A 311 21.49 2.93 1.32
CA ASN A 311 21.25 2.16 0.10
C ASN A 311 19.77 1.76 -0.11
N VAL A 312 18.84 2.18 0.76
CA VAL A 312 17.41 1.88 0.73
C VAL A 312 16.55 3.15 0.71
N LYS A 313 16.85 4.13 1.55
CA LYS A 313 16.03 5.29 1.86
C LYS A 313 16.83 6.59 1.83
N VAL A 314 16.14 7.67 1.50
CA VAL A 314 16.64 9.04 1.57
C VAL A 314 15.74 9.89 2.44
N LEU A 315 16.34 10.70 3.32
CA LEU A 315 15.63 11.64 4.20
C LEU A 315 15.67 13.05 3.59
N TYR A 316 14.51 13.70 3.50
CA TYR A 316 14.37 15.07 2.98
C TYR A 316 13.38 15.90 3.76
N SER A 317 13.48 17.22 3.60
CA SER A 317 12.73 18.22 4.36
C SER A 317 11.39 18.67 3.73
N ILE A 318 10.82 17.86 2.82
CA ILE A 318 9.54 18.15 2.18
C ILE A 318 8.40 17.90 3.17
N PRO A 319 7.46 18.84 3.39
CA PRO A 319 6.26 18.57 4.19
C PRO A 319 5.31 17.62 3.44
N SER A 320 4.75 16.64 4.15
CA SER A 320 3.84 15.65 3.56
C SER A 320 2.57 15.48 4.38
N LEU A 321 1.49 15.15 3.68
CA LEU A 321 0.20 14.82 4.27
C LEU A 321 -0.19 13.39 3.88
N GLN A 322 -1.20 12.81 4.55
CA GLN A 322 -1.72 11.48 4.20
C GLN A 322 -2.08 11.44 2.71
N GLY A 323 -1.77 10.36 1.98
CA GLY A 323 -2.02 10.27 0.53
C GLY A 323 -0.84 10.69 -0.36
N SER A 324 0.17 11.34 0.21
CA SER A 324 1.46 11.60 -0.47
C SER A 324 2.30 10.35 -0.70
N SER A 325 2.01 9.24 0.00
CA SER A 325 2.68 7.96 -0.22
C SER A 325 2.57 7.54 -1.68
N GLY A 326 3.69 7.16 -2.28
CA GLY A 326 3.84 6.75 -3.67
C GLY A 326 4.18 7.89 -4.62
N SER A 327 4.33 9.13 -4.12
CA SER A 327 4.72 10.28 -4.93
C SER A 327 6.17 10.17 -5.40
N PRO A 328 6.48 10.53 -6.67
CA PRO A 328 7.84 10.65 -7.13
C PRO A 328 8.56 11.82 -6.44
N ILE A 329 9.81 11.60 -6.07
CA ILE A 329 10.75 12.62 -5.62
C ILE A 329 11.75 12.88 -6.74
N ILE A 330 11.82 14.11 -7.22
CA ILE A 330 12.72 14.53 -8.29
C ILE A 330 13.68 15.63 -7.86
N ASP A 331 14.84 15.71 -8.51
CA ASP A 331 15.74 16.86 -8.40
C ASP A 331 15.30 18.04 -9.30
N GLU A 332 16.11 19.09 -9.32
CA GLU A 332 15.90 20.29 -10.14
C GLU A 332 15.97 20.07 -11.66
N TRP A 333 16.46 18.92 -12.12
CA TRP A 333 16.48 18.52 -13.52
C TRP A 333 15.32 17.57 -13.88
N GLY A 334 14.54 17.13 -12.89
CA GLY A 334 13.49 16.13 -13.08
C GLY A 334 14.01 14.70 -13.06
N ASN A 335 15.20 14.44 -12.51
CA ASN A 335 15.71 13.07 -12.31
C ASN A 335 14.94 12.40 -11.17
N LEU A 336 14.44 11.18 -11.38
CA LEU A 336 13.73 10.42 -10.34
C LEU A 336 14.71 9.92 -9.27
N LEU A 337 14.62 10.47 -8.06
CA LEU A 337 15.52 10.11 -6.95
C LEU A 337 14.93 9.03 -6.06
N ALA A 338 13.64 9.12 -5.74
CA ALA A 338 12.99 8.24 -4.77
C ALA A 338 11.45 8.21 -4.94
N VAL A 339 10.81 7.30 -4.21
CA VAL A 339 9.36 7.21 -4.04
C VAL A 339 9.01 7.50 -2.59
N ASN A 340 8.25 8.57 -2.34
CA ASN A 340 7.86 9.00 -0.99
C ASN A 340 7.08 7.89 -0.28
N PHE A 341 7.51 7.49 0.92
CA PHE A 341 6.95 6.34 1.64
C PHE A 341 6.42 6.70 3.04
N ALA A 342 7.24 7.33 3.88
CA ALA A 342 6.93 7.47 5.30
C ALA A 342 7.32 8.84 5.87
N LYS A 343 6.46 9.33 6.75
CA LYS A 343 6.70 10.49 7.60
C LYS A 343 7.52 10.07 8.82
N VAL A 344 8.49 10.89 9.22
CA VAL A 344 9.18 10.68 10.51
C VAL A 344 8.21 11.02 11.64
N SER A 345 8.00 10.08 12.56
CA SER A 345 7.11 10.23 13.72
C SER A 345 7.34 11.57 14.43
N ASN A 346 6.25 12.28 14.75
CA ASN A 346 6.24 13.58 15.44
C ASN A 346 6.94 14.75 14.72
N SER A 347 7.34 14.60 13.45
CA SER A 347 7.85 15.72 12.63
C SER A 347 6.82 16.08 11.54
N GLN A 348 6.62 17.37 11.23
CA GLN A 348 5.82 17.76 10.05
C GLN A 348 6.68 17.98 8.80
N SER A 349 8.00 18.05 8.98
CA SER A 349 8.91 18.56 7.96
C SER A 349 9.91 17.54 7.46
N PHE A 350 9.94 16.29 7.96
CA PHE A 350 10.87 15.27 7.49
C PHE A 350 10.13 14.02 6.99
N ASN A 351 10.56 13.55 5.82
CA ASN A 351 10.00 12.38 5.15
C ASN A 351 11.11 11.51 4.56
N TYR A 352 10.82 10.20 4.49
CA TYR A 352 11.64 9.21 3.83
C TYR A 352 11.02 8.81 2.49
N GLY A 353 11.87 8.67 1.49
CA GLY A 353 11.55 8.00 0.23
C GLY A 353 12.41 6.77 0.01
N VAL A 354 11.86 5.72 -0.59
CA VAL A 354 12.63 4.56 -1.05
C VAL A 354 13.37 4.95 -2.32
N ILE A 355 14.69 4.76 -2.39
CA ILE A 355 15.50 5.22 -3.52
C ILE A 355 15.08 4.57 -4.84
N ALA A 356 15.11 5.33 -5.94
CA ALA A 356 14.59 4.92 -7.25
C ALA A 356 15.31 3.69 -7.84
N LYS A 357 16.54 3.41 -7.38
CA LYS A 357 17.30 2.21 -7.75
C LYS A 357 16.50 0.93 -7.52
N HIS A 358 15.80 0.83 -6.40
CA HIS A 358 14.99 -0.34 -6.06
C HIS A 358 13.77 -0.48 -6.96
N LEU A 359 13.20 0.63 -7.43
CA LEU A 359 12.14 0.61 -8.43
C LEU A 359 12.65 0.10 -9.79
N LYS A 360 13.85 0.51 -10.19
CA LYS A 360 14.52 0.01 -11.41
C LYS A 360 14.79 -1.49 -11.33
N HIS A 361 15.29 -1.98 -10.20
CA HIS A 361 15.48 -3.42 -9.97
C HIS A 361 14.15 -4.18 -10.02
N LEU A 362 13.13 -3.69 -9.31
CA LEU A 362 11.81 -4.31 -9.28
C LEU A 362 11.20 -4.46 -10.69
N LEU A 363 11.43 -3.51 -11.59
CA LEU A 363 10.97 -3.59 -12.98
C LEU A 363 11.72 -4.62 -13.84
N ASN A 364 13.00 -4.87 -13.55
CA ASN A 364 13.89 -5.69 -14.35
C ASN A 364 13.99 -7.15 -13.87
N ASP A 365 13.70 -7.39 -12.59
CA ASP A 365 13.62 -8.74 -12.04
C ASP A 365 12.44 -9.46 -12.73
N ASN A 366 12.71 -10.54 -13.48
CA ASN A 366 11.66 -11.34 -14.13
C ASN A 366 11.05 -12.36 -13.17
#